data_AF-A0A257GZZ7-F1
#
_entry.id   AF-A0A257GZZ7-F1
#
_cell.length_a   1.000
_cell.length_b   1.000
_cell.length_c   1.000
_cell.angle_alpha   90.00
_cell.angle_beta   90.00
_cell.angle_gamma   90.00
#
_symmetry.space_group_name_H-M   'P 1'
#
loop_
_entity.id
_entity.type
_entity.pdbx_description
1 polymer ?
#
loop_
_entity_poly.entity_id
_entity_poly.type
_entity_poly.pdbx_seq_one_letter_code
_entity_poly.pdbx_strand_id
1 'polypeptide(L)'
;MAKKYDLATISGWAIAYPTAYYFFVSKTRPELAERLAYGFEQAIKDKSFDQLFAKRIGPLLADANLEKRRIFHIQNDYLPKETPQMRKELWHPVFLQRLQ
;
A
#
# COMPACT_ATOMS: atom_id res chain seq x y z
N MET A 1 20.69 -13.03 -14.43
CA MET A 1 20.52 -11.76 -15.16
C MET A 1 21.31 -10.59 -14.56
N ALA A 2 21.31 -10.36 -13.25
CA ALA A 2 22.01 -9.20 -12.64
C ALA A 2 23.52 -9.09 -12.95
N LYS A 3 24.27 -10.20 -12.90
CA LYS A 3 25.71 -10.24 -13.25
C LYS A 3 26.03 -9.88 -14.71
N LYS A 4 25.07 -10.02 -15.64
CA LYS A 4 25.27 -9.72 -17.07
C LYS A 4 25.34 -8.21 -17.34
N TYR A 5 24.72 -7.41 -16.47
CA TYR A 5 24.53 -5.97 -16.65
C TYR A 5 25.27 -5.13 -15.60
N ASP A 6 26.21 -5.73 -14.86
CA ASP A 6 26.97 -5.08 -13.78
C ASP A 6 26.07 -4.31 -12.78
N LEU A 7 24.91 -4.89 -12.46
CA LEU A 7 23.93 -4.24 -11.61
C LEU A 7 24.35 -4.37 -10.14
N ALA A 8 24.58 -3.23 -9.49
CA ALA A 8 24.78 -3.13 -8.06
C ALA A 8 23.43 -2.92 -7.33
N THR A 9 23.28 -3.51 -6.15
CA THR A 9 22.14 -3.25 -5.26
C THR A 9 22.44 -2.04 -4.37
N ILE A 10 21.61 -1.00 -4.44
CA ILE A 10 21.70 0.16 -3.54
C ILE A 10 20.83 -0.10 -2.31
N SER A 11 21.45 -0.46 -1.19
CA SER A 11 20.73 -0.78 0.06
C SER A 11 20.26 0.45 0.82
N GLY A 12 20.88 1.60 0.63
CA GLY A 12 20.59 2.83 1.37
C GLY A 12 19.35 3.59 0.90
N TRP A 13 18.74 3.21 -0.23
CA TRP A 13 17.61 3.93 -0.83
C TRP A 13 16.36 3.06 -0.90
N ALA A 14 15.20 3.73 -0.85
CA ALA A 14 13.90 3.14 -1.09
C ALA A 14 13.04 4.10 -1.92
N ILE A 15 12.09 3.55 -2.67
CA ILE A 15 11.12 4.31 -3.44
C ILE A 15 9.75 4.09 -2.81
N ALA A 16 9.06 5.18 -2.47
CA ALA A 16 7.67 5.17 -2.08
C ALA A 16 6.82 5.63 -3.27
N TYR A 17 6.13 4.68 -3.91
CA TYR A 17 5.26 4.93 -5.05
C TYR A 17 3.82 4.57 -4.67
N PRO A 18 2.88 5.52 -4.67
CA PRO A 18 1.53 5.25 -4.22
C PRO A 18 0.72 4.48 -5.25
N THR A 19 0.15 3.37 -4.79
CA THR A 19 -0.74 2.51 -5.56
C THR A 19 -1.80 1.95 -4.63
N ALA A 20 -2.93 1.53 -5.20
CA ALA A 20 -4.05 0.98 -4.47
C ALA A 20 -4.47 -0.37 -5.05
N TYR A 21 -4.88 -1.28 -4.16
CA TYR A 21 -5.51 -2.54 -4.54
C TYR A 21 -7.02 -2.38 -4.47
N TYR A 22 -7.70 -2.85 -5.53
CA TYR A 22 -9.15 -2.83 -5.62
C TYR A 22 -9.68 -4.24 -5.85
N PHE A 23 -10.78 -4.56 -5.17
CA PHE A 23 -11.57 -5.73 -5.49
C PHE A 23 -12.65 -5.34 -6.49
N PHE A 24 -12.72 -6.05 -7.60
CA PHE A 24 -13.74 -5.84 -8.62
C PHE A 24 -14.72 -7.01 -8.61
N VAL A 25 -16.01 -6.68 -8.73
CA VAL A 25 -17.09 -7.66 -8.87
C VAL A 25 -17.81 -7.44 -10.20
N SER A 26 -18.63 -8.42 -10.59
CA SER A 26 -19.46 -8.30 -11.80
C SER A 26 -20.44 -7.14 -11.68
N LYS A 27 -20.61 -6.37 -12.76
CA LYS A 27 -21.59 -5.27 -12.83
C LYS A 27 -23.04 -5.74 -12.65
N THR A 28 -23.30 -7.02 -12.90
CA THR A 28 -24.62 -7.65 -12.71
C THR A 28 -24.89 -8.07 -11.26
N ARG A 29 -23.89 -7.94 -10.37
CA ARG A 29 -23.95 -8.34 -8.97
C ARG A 29 -23.49 -7.23 -8.01
N PRO A 30 -24.17 -6.05 -8.02
CA PRO A 30 -23.79 -4.92 -7.18
C PRO A 30 -23.85 -5.25 -5.67
N GLU A 31 -24.67 -6.21 -5.25
CA GLU A 31 -24.79 -6.64 -3.86
C GLU A 31 -23.47 -7.18 -3.29
N LEU A 32 -22.61 -7.74 -4.15
CA LEU A 32 -21.29 -8.22 -3.74
C LEU A 32 -20.34 -7.06 -3.43
N ALA A 33 -20.42 -5.96 -4.19
CA ALA A 33 -19.62 -4.77 -3.94
C ALA A 33 -19.99 -4.17 -2.57
N GLU A 34 -21.30 -4.02 -2.32
CA GLU A 34 -21.82 -3.51 -1.04
C GLU A 34 -21.39 -4.40 0.13
N ARG A 35 -21.51 -5.72 -0.02
CA ARG A 35 -21.14 -6.67 1.04
C ARG A 35 -19.64 -6.66 1.33
N LEU A 36 -18.80 -6.60 0.29
CA LEU A 36 -17.35 -6.48 0.45
C LEU A 36 -16.97 -5.16 1.10
N ALA A 37 -17.52 -4.05 0.62
CA ALA A 37 -17.27 -2.72 1.19
C ALA A 37 -17.63 -2.69 2.67
N TYR A 38 -18.83 -3.13 3.04
CA TYR A 38 -19.25 -3.22 4.43
C TYR A 38 -18.27 -4.03 5.29
N GLY A 39 -17.87 -5.22 4.82
CA GLY A 39 -16.93 -6.09 5.53
C GLY A 39 -15.55 -5.45 5.74
N PHE A 40 -14.99 -4.81 4.70
CA PHE A 40 -13.72 -4.12 4.81
C PHE A 40 -13.79 -2.91 5.74
N GLU A 41 -14.86 -2.12 5.70
CA GLU A 41 -15.04 -1.01 6.64
C GLU A 41 -15.14 -1.50 8.10
N GLN A 42 -15.82 -2.63 8.35
CA GLN A 42 -15.80 -3.24 9.69
C GLN A 42 -14.38 -3.66 10.09
N ALA A 43 -13.64 -4.31 9.18
CA ALA A 43 -12.28 -4.78 9.44
C ALA A 43 -11.26 -3.65 9.70
N ILE A 44 -11.48 -2.50 9.07
CA ILE A 44 -10.70 -1.27 9.31
C ILE A 44 -11.08 -0.69 10.68
N LYS A 45 -12.38 -0.61 10.97
CA LYS A 45 -12.92 -0.04 12.21
C LYS A 45 -12.50 -0.83 13.45
N ASP A 46 -12.53 -2.16 13.37
CA ASP A 46 -12.18 -3.07 14.47
C ASP A 46 -10.69 -3.46 14.52
N LYS A 47 -9.88 -2.93 13.59
CA LYS A 47 -8.44 -3.15 13.47
C LYS A 47 -8.03 -4.58 13.09
N SER A 48 -8.95 -5.45 12.71
CA SER A 48 -8.62 -6.81 12.23
C SER A 48 -7.85 -6.80 10.91
N PHE A 49 -8.07 -5.81 10.04
CA PHE A 49 -7.26 -5.63 8.84
C PHE A 49 -5.80 -5.29 9.20
N ASP A 50 -5.60 -4.33 10.12
CA ASP A 50 -4.27 -3.92 10.58
C ASP A 50 -3.50 -5.09 11.20
N GLN A 51 -4.18 -5.93 11.99
CA GLN A 51 -3.60 -7.15 12.57
C GLN A 51 -3.17 -8.16 11.50
N LEU A 52 -4.03 -8.39 10.49
CA LEU A 52 -3.71 -9.29 9.39
C LEU A 52 -2.53 -8.74 8.56
N PHE A 53 -2.52 -7.44 8.27
CA PHE A 53 -1.45 -6.76 7.57
C PHE A 53 -0.13 -6.90 8.33
N ALA A 54 -0.11 -6.59 9.64
CA ALA A 54 1.08 -6.73 10.47
C ALA A 54 1.61 -8.17 10.48
N LYS A 55 0.73 -9.18 10.56
CA LYS A 55 1.11 -10.59 10.52
C LYS A 55 1.71 -11.02 9.17
N ARG A 56 1.21 -10.48 8.05
CA ARG A 56 1.62 -10.91 6.70
C ARG A 56 2.74 -10.09 6.10
N ILE A 57 2.71 -8.78 6.29
CA ILE A 57 3.60 -7.81 5.64
C ILE A 57 4.62 -7.24 6.63
N GLY A 58 4.32 -7.23 7.94
CA GLY A 58 5.23 -6.73 8.98
C GLY A 58 6.65 -7.32 8.91
N PRO A 59 6.85 -8.64 8.76
CA PRO A 59 8.18 -9.22 8.61
C PRO A 59 8.95 -8.68 7.39
N LEU A 60 8.26 -8.52 6.25
CA LEU A 60 8.86 -7.97 5.03
C LEU A 60 9.27 -6.51 5.22
N LEU A 61 8.48 -5.72 5.95
CA LEU A 61 8.80 -4.32 6.26
C LEU A 61 9.99 -4.21 7.23
N ALA A 62 10.07 -5.11 8.22
CA ALA A 62 11.20 -5.18 9.14
C ALA A 62 12.50 -5.49 8.40
N ASP A 63 12.48 -6.48 7.50
CA ASP A 63 13.62 -6.85 6.66
C ASP A 63 13.99 -5.73 5.68
N ALA A 64 13.00 -5.00 5.17
CA ALA A 64 13.24 -3.84 4.31
C ALA A 64 13.98 -2.71 5.05
N ASN A 65 13.80 -2.59 6.37
CA ASN A 65 14.57 -1.67 7.23
C ASN A 65 14.50 -0.22 6.71
N LEU A 66 13.27 0.22 6.39
CA LEU A 66 12.98 1.49 5.71
C LEU A 66 13.45 2.71 6.51
N GLU A 67 13.47 2.62 7.84
CA GLU A 67 13.93 3.67 8.76
C GLU A 67 15.39 4.07 8.53
N LYS A 68 16.22 3.16 7.99
CA LYS A 68 17.64 3.40 7.69
C LYS A 68 17.88 3.80 6.24
N ARG A 69 16.82 3.98 5.45
CA ARG A 69 16.92 4.31 4.02
C ARG A 69 16.48 5.73 3.75
N ARG A 70 17.10 6.34 2.76
CA ARG A 70 16.57 7.55 2.13
C ARG A 70 15.39 7.17 1.24
N ILE A 71 14.20 7.66 1.59
CA ILE A 71 12.98 7.40 0.84
C ILE A 71 12.79 8.49 -0.22
N PHE A 72 12.57 8.06 -1.47
CA PHE A 72 12.19 8.93 -2.57
C PHE A 72 10.71 8.73 -2.88
N HIS A 73 9.90 9.76 -2.66
CA HIS A 73 8.48 9.74 -2.97
C HIS A 73 8.27 10.08 -4.44
N ILE A 74 7.66 9.17 -5.18
CA ILE A 74 7.32 9.36 -6.59
C ILE A 74 5.83 9.66 -6.70
N GLN A 75 5.47 10.72 -7.44
CA GLN A 75 4.08 11.02 -7.74
C GLN A 75 3.52 9.98 -8.72
N ASN A 76 2.27 9.57 -8.51
CA ASN A 76 1.58 8.68 -9.43
C ASN A 76 0.42 9.43 -10.10
N ASP A 77 0.70 10.05 -11.25
CA ASP A 77 -0.31 10.78 -12.04
C ASP A 77 -1.37 9.85 -12.66
N TYR A 78 -1.10 8.54 -12.67
CA TYR A 78 -2.02 7.50 -13.13
C TYR A 78 -2.92 6.97 -12.01
N LEU A 79 -2.74 7.43 -10.76
CA LEU A 79 -3.62 7.06 -9.67
C LEU A 79 -5.01 7.68 -9.93
N PRO A 80 -6.09 6.88 -10.02
CA PRO A 80 -7.43 7.40 -10.31
C PRO A 80 -7.82 8.50 -9.33
N LYS A 81 -8.49 9.56 -9.81
CA LYS A 81 -8.90 10.72 -9.00
C LYS A 81 -9.85 10.31 -7.86
N GLU A 82 -10.59 9.24 -8.07
CA GLU A 82 -11.54 8.65 -7.12
C GLU A 82 -10.84 7.86 -5.99
N THR A 83 -9.53 7.62 -6.11
CA THR A 83 -8.76 6.94 -5.06
C THR A 83 -8.78 7.78 -3.77
N PRO A 84 -9.24 7.24 -2.63
CA PRO A 84 -9.43 8.00 -1.40
C PRO A 84 -8.10 8.31 -0.69
N GLN A 85 -7.31 9.24 -1.24
CA GLN A 85 -6.00 9.64 -0.70
C GLN A 85 -6.11 10.32 0.67
N MET A 86 -7.27 10.89 0.99
CA MET A 86 -7.52 11.58 2.27
C MET A 86 -7.86 10.63 3.43
N ARG A 87 -8.20 9.37 3.13
CA ARG A 87 -8.51 8.34 4.14
C ARG A 87 -7.24 7.70 4.66
N LYS A 88 -6.61 8.33 5.66
CA LYS A 88 -5.29 7.95 6.19
C LYS A 88 -5.22 6.49 6.63
N GLU A 89 -6.33 5.94 7.13
CA GLU A 89 -6.46 4.56 7.56
C GLU A 89 -6.29 3.52 6.44
N LEU A 90 -6.36 3.94 5.18
CA LEU A 90 -6.14 3.06 4.02
C LEU A 90 -4.67 3.00 3.56
N TRP A 91 -3.78 3.78 4.19
CA TRP A 91 -2.42 3.96 3.70
C TRP A 91 -1.37 3.68 4.78
N HIS A 92 -0.26 3.07 4.35
CA HIS A 92 0.89 2.87 5.22
C HIS A 92 1.54 4.22 5.62
N PRO A 93 2.08 4.38 6.84
CA PRO A 93 2.68 5.65 7.30
C PRO A 93 3.71 6.28 6.36
N VAL A 94 4.51 5.46 5.66
CA VAL A 94 5.50 5.93 4.66
C VAL A 94 4.85 6.76 3.55
N PHE A 95 3.62 6.45 3.15
CA PHE A 95 2.89 7.26 2.18
C PHE A 95 2.45 8.60 2.77
N LEU A 96 1.96 8.59 4.02
CA LEU A 96 1.41 9.78 4.68
C LEU A 96 2.46 10.87 4.93
N GLN A 97 3.74 10.50 5.07
CA GLN A 97 4.85 11.44 5.19
C GLN A 97 5.00 12.39 3.99
N ARG A 98 4.43 12.06 2.81
CA ARG A 98 4.46 12.95 1.64
C ARG A 98 3.46 14.12 1.73
N LEU A 99 2.45 14.00 2.61
CA LEU A 99 1.34 14.96 2.72
C LEU A 99 1.63 16.08 3.73
N GLN A 100 2.81 16.07 4.34
CA GLN A 100 3.33 17.11 5.24
C GLN A 100 4.34 17.97 4.50
#